data_AF-A0A7K2JH03-F1
#
_entry.id   AF-A0A7K2JH03-F1
#
_cell.length_a   1.000
_cell.length_b   1.000
_cell.length_c   1.000
_cell.angle_alpha   90.00
_cell.angle_beta   90.00
_cell.angle_gamma   90.00
#
_symmetry.space_group_name_H-M   'P 1'
#
loop_
_entity.id
_entity.type
_entity.pdbx_description
1 polymer ?
#
loop_
_entity_poly.entity_id
_entity_poly.type
_entity_poly.pdbx_seq_one_letter_code
_entity_poly.pdbx_strand_id
1 'polypeptide(L)'
;MSGSPKYSTVTVAPAYRQREEQRRREQQAARRRREAQRAKERAEIAARRAREAAARRERAKAAAERRQRELAARRATEQQAHASRLGQEQAGADARRLDEVRDLLARVRTSGNGAPPAELGALEQQLQTLRGRIGRAEQLGGAIEELRGRVVLLDRRTDDTGRGTDPGAVLAGFERRLAGIGPDAAEHDAEGRQRCLELLDRLRASAGPDGRTRFEALLGTMEHALTRHAATAASHVEAERQREQQVREARRQAEERAAAQAAADEAAAEAERERLAAALGEAADRLDVVHRSAEDAAEDARELADPELAGRIEEALRAVTGPLAAGAATEALTAVTALEELLPEAEARLDELQLAHTRRMDLGQALQDAMLGEGFAFLGGDDQGERLVLRFERPSGASYETTIATDTGGTPVLVYHVDGEPDVALDPAPEGAVCDRTEDLLERVHEAVGGQDGFVPGELTWQGKPPSRQARQLPGAEEWTWSR
;
A
#
# COMPACT_ATOMS: atom_id res chain seq x y z
N MET A 1 16.11 -23.91 71.51
CA MET A 1 14.73 -23.53 71.17
C MET A 1 14.84 -22.36 70.20
N SER A 2 14.02 -22.33 69.14
CA SER A 2 14.05 -21.23 68.16
C SER A 2 13.24 -20.05 68.72
N GLY A 3 13.85 -18.87 68.80
CA GLY A 3 13.18 -17.67 69.32
C GLY A 3 12.15 -17.11 68.35
N SER A 4 11.15 -16.38 68.85
CA SER A 4 10.22 -15.65 67.98
C SER A 4 10.96 -14.62 67.12
N PRO A 5 10.60 -14.46 65.84
CA PRO A 5 11.26 -13.51 64.94
C PRO A 5 11.11 -12.08 65.44
N LYS A 6 12.17 -11.28 65.30
CA LYS A 6 12.20 -9.85 65.67
C LYS A 6 12.27 -8.98 64.42
N TYR A 7 11.54 -7.87 64.39
CA TYR A 7 11.36 -7.02 63.22
C TYR A 7 11.78 -5.57 63.50
N SER A 8 12.35 -4.88 62.52
CA SER A 8 12.57 -3.43 62.58
C SER A 8 12.46 -2.82 61.19
N THR A 9 11.77 -1.68 61.09
CA THR A 9 11.73 -0.86 59.88
C THR A 9 12.95 0.05 59.87
N VAL A 10 13.59 0.25 58.72
CA VAL A 10 14.78 1.10 58.62
C VAL A 10 14.50 2.30 57.74
N THR A 11 14.67 3.49 58.29
CA THR A 11 14.57 4.73 57.53
C THR A 11 15.93 5.18 57.02
N VAL A 12 15.96 5.96 55.95
CA VAL A 12 17.21 6.51 55.38
C VAL A 12 17.50 7.92 55.90
N ALA A 13 18.73 8.12 56.34
CA ALA A 13 19.23 9.41 56.81
C ALA A 13 19.17 10.47 55.69
N PRO A 14 19.06 11.77 56.02
CA PRO A 14 18.95 12.84 55.03
C PRO A 14 20.07 12.86 53.98
N ALA A 15 21.31 12.56 54.38
CA ALA A 15 22.46 12.51 53.46
C ALA A 15 22.36 11.34 52.46
N TYR A 16 21.80 10.20 52.86
CA TYR A 16 21.54 9.09 51.95
C TYR A 16 20.43 9.44 50.96
N ARG A 17 19.34 10.04 51.44
CA ARG A 17 18.25 10.54 50.57
C ARG A 17 18.73 11.51 49.50
N GLN A 18 19.64 12.42 49.83
CA GLN A 18 20.25 13.33 48.84
C GLN A 18 21.03 12.58 47.75
N ARG A 19 21.82 11.55 48.13
CA ARG A 19 22.53 10.69 47.18
C ARG A 19 21.57 9.94 46.26
N GLU A 20 20.47 9.41 46.82
CA GLU A 20 19.44 8.74 46.01
C GLU A 20 18.71 9.69 45.06
N GLU A 21 18.35 10.89 45.51
CA GLU A 21 17.76 11.90 44.63
C GLU A 21 18.69 12.28 43.48
N GLN A 22 19.99 12.37 43.74
CA GLN A 22 20.98 12.60 42.70
C GLN A 22 21.03 11.43 41.71
N ARG A 23 21.06 10.18 42.18
CA ARG A 23 21.00 8.98 41.31
C ARG A 23 19.73 8.96 40.48
N ARG A 24 18.57 9.25 41.07
CA ARG A 24 17.29 9.35 40.35
C ARG A 24 17.34 10.41 39.24
N ARG A 25 17.96 11.56 39.49
CA ARG A 25 18.14 12.61 38.47
C ARG A 25 19.07 12.15 37.35
N GLU A 26 20.17 11.47 37.68
CA GLU A 26 21.11 10.90 36.71
C GLU A 26 20.45 9.81 35.85
N GLN A 27 19.70 8.89 36.45
CA GLN A 27 18.89 7.87 35.76
C GLN A 27 17.84 8.53 34.86
N GLN A 28 17.08 9.51 35.36
CA GLN A 28 16.11 10.26 34.55
C GLN A 28 16.77 10.95 33.34
N ALA A 29 17.95 11.54 33.53
CA ALA A 29 18.70 12.15 32.45
C ALA A 29 19.19 11.10 31.44
N ALA A 30 19.64 9.93 31.89
CA ALA A 30 20.02 8.82 31.03
C ALA A 30 18.82 8.28 30.23
N ARG A 31 17.64 8.13 30.85
CA ARG A 31 16.39 7.74 30.16
C ARG A 31 16.04 8.72 29.04
N ARG A 32 16.04 10.02 29.34
CA ARG A 32 15.79 11.06 28.31
C ARG A 32 16.79 11.00 27.16
N ARG A 33 18.07 10.69 27.43
CA ARG A 33 19.09 10.51 26.39
C ARG A 33 18.79 9.28 25.53
N ARG A 34 18.44 8.14 26.12
CA ARG A 34 18.05 6.92 25.39
C ARG A 34 16.80 7.15 24.55
N GLU A 35 15.79 7.80 25.09
CA GLU A 35 14.58 8.17 24.36
C GLU A 35 14.87 9.11 23.17
N ALA A 36 15.71 10.14 23.38
CA ALA A 36 16.14 11.03 22.32
C ALA A 36 16.92 10.29 21.22
N GLN A 37 17.77 9.33 21.60
CA GLN A 37 18.51 8.49 20.65
C GLN A 37 17.56 7.61 19.83
N ARG A 38 16.61 6.91 20.47
CA ARG A 38 15.57 6.11 19.79
C ARG A 38 14.74 6.99 18.84
N ALA A 39 14.36 8.19 19.27
CA ALA A 39 13.62 9.13 18.44
C ALA A 39 14.44 9.59 17.22
N LYS A 40 15.75 9.82 17.38
CA LYS A 40 16.66 10.17 16.30
C LYS A 40 16.80 9.03 15.29
N GLU A 41 16.99 7.79 15.74
CA GLU A 41 17.10 6.62 14.88
C GLU A 41 15.82 6.39 14.07
N ARG A 42 14.64 6.51 14.70
CA ARG A 42 13.36 6.48 13.98
C ARG A 42 13.26 7.58 12.92
N ALA A 43 13.69 8.80 13.24
CA ALA A 43 13.68 9.91 12.29
C ALA A 43 14.64 9.67 11.10
N GLU A 44 15.82 9.08 11.35
CA GLU A 44 16.79 8.72 10.31
C GLU A 44 16.23 7.65 9.36
N ILE A 45 15.60 6.60 9.91
CA ILE A 45 14.95 5.55 9.13
C ILE A 45 13.79 6.14 8.30
N ALA A 46 12.93 6.96 8.91
CA ALA A 46 11.83 7.61 8.23
C ALA A 46 12.33 8.52 7.09
N ALA A 47 13.41 9.28 7.33
CA ALA A 47 14.03 10.13 6.32
C ALA A 47 14.64 9.30 5.17
N ARG A 48 15.29 8.16 5.45
CA ARG A 48 15.79 7.23 4.43
C ARG A 48 14.65 6.73 3.54
N ARG A 49 13.54 6.29 4.13
CA ARG A 49 12.36 5.83 3.38
C ARG A 49 11.73 6.93 2.54
N ALA A 50 11.62 8.14 3.07
CA ALA A 50 11.09 9.29 2.34
C ALA A 50 11.94 9.59 1.09
N ARG A 51 13.27 9.52 1.21
CA ARG A 51 14.20 9.68 0.07
C ARG A 51 14.06 8.56 -0.96
N GLU A 52 13.99 7.30 -0.52
CA GLU A 52 13.80 6.17 -1.41
C GLU A 52 12.45 6.20 -2.14
N ALA A 53 11.37 6.57 -1.44
CA ALA A 53 10.06 6.75 -2.02
C ALA A 53 10.04 7.91 -3.04
N ALA A 54 10.68 9.03 -2.72
CA ALA A 54 10.84 10.14 -3.66
C ALA A 54 11.63 9.71 -4.90
N ALA A 55 12.75 9.01 -4.72
CA ALA A 55 13.55 8.48 -5.82
C ALA A 55 12.77 7.49 -6.71
N ARG A 56 11.97 6.60 -6.11
CA ARG A 56 11.07 5.70 -6.84
C ARG A 56 10.04 6.46 -7.66
N ARG A 57 9.40 7.48 -7.08
CA ARG A 57 8.42 8.34 -7.78
C ARG A 57 9.05 9.07 -8.96
N GLU A 58 10.25 9.63 -8.79
CA GLU A 58 10.97 10.30 -9.89
C GLU A 58 11.35 9.32 -11.01
N ARG A 59 11.83 8.11 -10.67
CA ARG A 59 12.08 7.06 -11.67
C ARG A 59 10.82 6.64 -12.41
N ALA A 60 9.70 6.50 -11.71
CA ALA A 60 8.41 6.15 -12.31
C ALA A 60 7.91 7.23 -13.27
N LYS A 61 7.98 8.51 -12.86
CA LYS A 61 7.66 9.66 -13.75
C LYS A 61 8.54 9.67 -14.99
N ALA A 62 9.86 9.57 -14.82
CA ALA A 62 10.81 9.55 -15.94
C ALA A 62 10.60 8.34 -16.88
N ALA A 63 10.15 7.19 -16.36
CA ALA A 63 9.77 6.04 -17.17
C ALA A 63 8.46 6.28 -17.94
N ALA A 64 7.45 6.87 -17.29
CA ALA A 64 6.18 7.21 -17.92
C ALA A 64 6.37 8.25 -19.03
N GLU A 65 7.15 9.30 -18.80
CA GLU A 65 7.50 10.30 -19.81
C GLU A 65 8.22 9.69 -21.01
N ARG A 66 9.17 8.77 -20.76
CA ARG A 66 9.86 8.04 -21.84
C ARG A 66 8.88 7.21 -22.68
N ARG A 67 7.97 6.47 -22.04
CA ARG A 67 6.92 5.71 -22.75
C ARG A 67 6.00 6.61 -23.55
N GLN A 68 5.60 7.77 -23.01
CA GLN A 68 4.76 8.73 -23.73
C GLN A 68 5.47 9.29 -24.97
N ARG A 69 6.76 9.64 -24.86
CA ARG A 69 7.57 10.08 -26.01
C ARG A 69 7.71 9.00 -27.06
N GLU A 70 7.95 7.75 -26.64
CA GLU A 70 8.03 6.61 -27.56
C GLU A 70 6.70 6.36 -28.29
N LEU A 71 5.57 6.40 -27.57
CA LEU A 71 4.25 6.26 -28.17
C LEU A 71 3.92 7.43 -29.13
N ALA A 72 4.29 8.66 -28.78
CA ALA A 72 4.11 9.82 -29.64
C ALA A 72 4.95 9.69 -30.94
N ALA A 73 6.20 9.25 -30.82
CA ALA A 73 7.06 8.98 -31.96
C ALA A 73 6.49 7.86 -32.86
N ARG A 74 6.02 6.75 -32.27
CA ARG A 74 5.36 5.66 -33.01
C ARG A 74 4.13 6.16 -33.77
N ARG A 75 3.24 6.91 -33.10
CA ARG A 75 2.06 7.50 -33.74
C ARG A 75 2.43 8.44 -34.90
N ALA A 76 3.46 9.26 -34.74
CA ALA A 76 3.94 10.13 -35.81
C ALA A 76 4.43 9.32 -37.02
N THR A 77 5.20 8.26 -36.78
CA THR A 77 5.67 7.37 -37.87
C THR A 77 4.51 6.63 -38.56
N GLU A 78 3.53 6.16 -37.80
CA GLU A 78 2.33 5.50 -38.35
C GLU A 78 1.49 6.46 -39.19
N GLN A 79 1.30 7.70 -38.73
CA GLN A 79 0.59 8.75 -39.48
C GLN A 79 1.32 9.08 -40.78
N GLN A 80 2.64 9.23 -40.76
CA GLN A 80 3.43 9.48 -41.96
C GLN A 80 3.37 8.30 -42.94
N ALA A 81 3.43 7.07 -42.45
CA ALA A 81 3.28 5.86 -43.27
C ALA A 81 1.86 5.73 -43.86
N HIS A 82 0.83 6.13 -43.10
CA HIS A 82 -0.55 6.15 -43.60
C HIS A 82 -0.76 7.23 -44.67
N ALA A 83 -0.28 8.45 -44.44
CA ALA A 83 -0.34 9.53 -45.42
C ALA A 83 0.41 9.17 -46.72
N SER A 84 1.56 8.50 -46.60
CA SER A 84 2.33 8.01 -47.76
C SER A 84 1.57 6.93 -48.54
N ARG A 85 0.90 5.99 -47.84
CA ARG A 85 0.04 4.97 -48.47
C ARG A 85 -1.15 5.60 -49.22
N LEU A 86 -1.85 6.54 -48.60
CA LEU A 86 -2.95 7.27 -49.25
C LEU A 86 -2.46 8.04 -50.49
N GLY A 87 -1.28 8.67 -50.42
CA GLY A 87 -0.67 9.34 -51.57
C GLY A 87 -0.36 8.37 -52.72
N GLN A 88 0.17 7.18 -52.43
CA GLN A 88 0.42 6.13 -53.42
C GLN A 88 -0.87 5.58 -54.04
N GLU A 89 -1.90 5.34 -53.24
CA GLU A 89 -3.21 4.88 -53.72
C GLU A 89 -3.86 5.90 -54.64
N GLN A 90 -3.82 7.19 -54.27
CA GLN A 90 -4.32 8.29 -55.09
C GLN A 90 -3.57 8.40 -56.43
N ALA A 91 -2.24 8.35 -56.40
CA ALA A 91 -1.41 8.37 -57.60
C ALA A 91 -1.71 7.18 -58.53
N GLY A 92 -1.94 5.99 -57.96
CA GLY A 92 -2.36 4.80 -58.69
C GLY A 92 -3.76 4.94 -59.31
N ALA A 93 -4.70 5.59 -58.61
CA ALA A 93 -6.04 5.87 -59.15
C ALA A 93 -6.00 6.89 -60.29
N ASP A 94 -5.22 7.96 -60.14
CA ASP A 94 -5.03 8.97 -61.18
C ASP A 94 -4.34 8.40 -62.43
N ALA A 95 -3.38 7.48 -62.25
CA ALA A 95 -2.76 6.75 -63.36
C ALA A 95 -3.79 5.91 -64.14
N ARG A 96 -4.63 5.14 -63.44
CA ARG A 96 -5.69 4.34 -64.07
C ARG A 96 -6.70 5.21 -64.83
N ARG A 97 -7.11 6.35 -64.27
CA ARG A 97 -8.01 7.30 -64.94
C ARG A 97 -7.38 7.91 -66.19
N LEU A 98 -6.09 8.26 -66.17
CA LEU A 98 -5.40 8.73 -67.37
C LEU A 98 -5.26 7.64 -68.44
N ASP A 99 -5.10 6.37 -68.05
CA ASP A 99 -5.15 5.25 -68.98
C ASP A 99 -6.53 5.11 -69.63
N GLU A 100 -7.62 5.25 -68.85
CA GLU A 100 -8.99 5.29 -69.39
C GLU A 100 -9.19 6.44 -70.39
N VAL A 101 -8.68 7.64 -70.09
CA VAL A 101 -8.76 8.80 -71.01
C VAL A 101 -7.95 8.55 -72.27
N ARG A 102 -6.78 7.91 -72.19
CA ARG A 102 -6.00 7.50 -73.38
C ARG A 102 -6.82 6.54 -74.24
N ASP A 103 -7.46 5.56 -73.62
CA ASP A 103 -8.24 4.56 -74.34
C ASP A 103 -9.51 5.19 -74.97
N LEU A 104 -10.13 6.17 -74.30
CA LEU A 104 -11.19 7.01 -74.89
C LEU A 104 -10.68 7.80 -76.11
N LEU A 105 -9.54 8.48 -76.00
CA LEU A 105 -8.91 9.20 -77.11
C LEU A 105 -8.60 8.27 -78.29
N ALA A 106 -8.11 7.05 -78.02
CA ALA A 106 -7.84 6.06 -79.05
C ALA A 106 -9.13 5.62 -79.76
N ARG A 107 -10.24 5.43 -79.03
CA ARG A 107 -11.56 5.13 -79.60
C ARG A 107 -12.09 6.25 -80.49
N VAL A 108 -11.95 7.51 -80.07
CA VAL A 108 -12.34 8.68 -80.90
C VAL A 108 -11.50 8.74 -82.19
N ARG A 109 -10.21 8.36 -82.14
CA ARG A 109 -9.33 8.31 -83.32
C ARG A 109 -9.70 7.19 -84.29
N THR A 110 -9.96 5.97 -83.79
CA THR A 110 -10.27 4.80 -84.65
C THR A 110 -11.67 4.83 -85.25
N SER A 111 -12.60 5.53 -84.61
CA SER A 111 -13.95 5.73 -85.16
C SER A 111 -13.99 6.68 -86.36
N GLY A 112 -12.88 7.36 -86.71
CA GLY A 112 -12.75 8.12 -87.96
C GLY A 112 -13.63 9.38 -88.05
N ASN A 113 -14.20 9.81 -86.92
CA ASN A 113 -15.30 10.76 -86.88
C ASN A 113 -14.83 12.19 -86.59
N GLY A 114 -14.43 12.92 -87.65
CA GLY A 114 -14.54 14.39 -87.78
C GLY A 114 -13.79 15.33 -86.82
N ALA A 115 -13.16 14.85 -85.75
CA ALA A 115 -12.43 15.70 -84.83
C ALA A 115 -11.18 16.29 -85.51
N PRO A 116 -10.91 17.61 -85.41
CA PRO A 116 -9.74 18.22 -86.05
C PRO A 116 -8.45 17.56 -85.53
N PRO A 117 -7.50 17.19 -86.40
CA PRO A 117 -6.24 16.57 -85.99
C PRO A 117 -5.47 17.39 -84.95
N ALA A 118 -5.58 18.72 -85.04
CA ALA A 118 -4.96 19.66 -84.11
C ALA A 118 -5.56 19.60 -82.70
N GLU A 119 -6.87 19.37 -82.57
CA GLU A 119 -7.57 19.30 -81.28
C GLU A 119 -7.26 17.97 -80.56
N LEU A 120 -7.20 16.87 -81.30
CA LEU A 120 -6.73 15.58 -80.77
C LEU A 120 -5.26 15.63 -80.32
N GLY A 121 -4.39 16.29 -81.09
CA GLY A 121 -2.98 16.49 -80.73
C GLY A 121 -2.81 17.33 -79.45
N ALA A 122 -3.65 18.36 -79.25
CA ALA A 122 -3.64 19.16 -78.04
C ALA A 122 -4.07 18.35 -76.81
N LEU A 123 -5.10 17.51 -76.92
CA LEU A 123 -5.57 16.64 -75.83
C LEU A 123 -4.53 15.56 -75.48
N GLU A 124 -3.82 15.00 -76.47
CA GLU A 124 -2.71 14.06 -76.24
C GLU A 124 -1.54 14.72 -75.52
N GLN A 125 -1.16 15.94 -75.90
CA GLN A 125 -0.14 16.71 -75.17
C GLN A 125 -0.57 17.00 -73.73
N GLN A 126 -1.85 17.34 -73.51
CA GLN A 126 -2.40 17.56 -72.17
C GLN A 126 -2.36 16.28 -71.33
N LEU A 127 -2.70 15.12 -71.92
CA LEU A 127 -2.62 13.81 -71.27
C LEU A 127 -1.18 13.46 -70.87
N GLN A 128 -0.21 13.68 -71.75
CA GLN A 128 1.21 13.44 -71.44
C GLN A 128 1.73 14.38 -70.36
N THR A 129 1.29 15.64 -70.38
CA THR A 129 1.61 16.62 -69.33
C THR A 129 1.07 16.17 -67.97
N LEU A 130 -0.17 15.67 -67.92
CA LEU A 130 -0.77 15.16 -66.68
C LEU A 130 -0.08 13.87 -66.20
N ARG A 131 0.30 12.95 -67.10
CA ARG A 131 1.09 11.76 -66.74
C ARG A 131 2.44 12.11 -66.13
N GLY A 132 3.14 13.10 -66.70
CA GLY A 132 4.41 13.59 -66.16
C GLY A 132 4.30 14.25 -64.77
N ARG A 133 3.08 14.58 -64.32
CA ARG A 133 2.80 15.19 -63.01
C ARG A 133 2.43 14.17 -61.93
N ILE A 134 2.01 12.95 -62.28
CA ILE A 134 1.68 11.87 -61.31
C ILE A 134 2.87 11.58 -60.39
N GLY A 135 4.09 11.55 -60.93
CA GLY A 135 5.32 11.30 -60.16
C GLY A 135 5.69 12.42 -59.16
N ARG A 136 4.98 13.56 -59.19
CA ARG A 136 5.22 14.72 -58.30
C ARG A 136 4.19 14.85 -57.18
N ALA A 137 3.29 13.88 -57.04
CA ALA A 137 2.23 13.86 -56.02
C ALA A 137 1.32 15.12 -56.04
N GLU A 138 1.11 15.70 -57.21
CA GLU A 138 0.16 16.80 -57.41
C GLU A 138 -1.29 16.26 -57.43
N GLN A 139 -2.27 17.02 -56.94
CA GLN A 139 -3.69 16.65 -57.05
C GLN A 139 -4.18 16.85 -58.48
N LEU A 140 -4.38 15.75 -59.22
CA LEU A 140 -4.71 15.79 -60.65
C LEU A 140 -6.18 15.49 -60.95
N GLY A 141 -6.97 15.04 -59.97
CA GLY A 141 -8.34 14.57 -60.17
C GLY A 141 -9.24 15.54 -60.97
N GLY A 142 -9.22 16.84 -60.64
CA GLY A 142 -10.00 17.85 -61.37
C GLY A 142 -9.56 18.02 -62.82
N ALA A 143 -8.25 18.05 -63.08
CA ALA A 143 -7.70 18.20 -64.42
C ALA A 143 -7.88 16.94 -65.29
N ILE A 144 -7.85 15.75 -64.67
CA ILE A 144 -8.13 14.48 -65.33
C ILE A 144 -9.61 14.40 -65.74
N GLU A 145 -10.53 14.78 -64.85
CA GLU A 145 -11.96 14.79 -65.17
C GLU A 145 -12.33 15.85 -66.21
N GLU A 146 -11.68 17.03 -66.19
CA GLU A 146 -11.84 18.03 -67.24
C GLU A 146 -11.39 17.48 -68.61
N LEU A 147 -10.22 16.83 -68.65
CA LEU A 147 -9.71 16.20 -69.87
C LEU A 147 -10.66 15.09 -70.36
N ARG A 148 -11.10 14.22 -69.45
CA ARG A 148 -12.08 13.16 -69.73
C ARG A 148 -13.38 13.75 -70.28
N GLY A 149 -13.91 14.81 -69.67
CA GLY A 149 -15.11 15.51 -70.12
C GLY A 149 -14.98 16.04 -71.54
N ARG A 150 -13.83 16.63 -71.89
CA ARG A 150 -13.55 17.10 -73.26
C ARG A 150 -13.50 15.96 -74.27
N VAL A 151 -12.87 14.83 -73.92
CA VAL A 151 -12.83 13.64 -74.78
C VAL A 151 -14.23 13.03 -74.96
N VAL A 152 -15.02 12.94 -73.89
CA VAL A 152 -16.41 12.46 -73.95
C VAL A 152 -17.30 13.39 -74.77
N LEU A 153 -17.10 14.70 -74.72
CA LEU A 153 -17.83 15.65 -75.57
C LEU A 153 -17.50 15.48 -77.06
N LEU A 154 -16.26 15.11 -77.39
CA LEU A 154 -15.88 14.75 -78.77
C LEU A 154 -16.50 13.42 -79.19
N ASP A 155 -16.59 12.45 -78.29
CA ASP A 155 -17.27 11.16 -78.51
C ASP A 155 -18.79 11.35 -78.72
N ARG A 156 -19.41 12.23 -77.92
CA ARG A 156 -20.87 12.52 -77.93
C ARG A 156 -21.34 13.48 -79.01
N ARG A 157 -20.50 14.40 -79.51
CA ARG A 157 -20.85 15.33 -80.61
C ARG A 157 -21.27 14.61 -81.91
N THR A 158 -21.05 13.30 -81.98
CA THR A 158 -21.41 12.44 -83.11
C THR A 158 -22.41 11.33 -82.78
N ASP A 159 -22.84 11.17 -81.53
CA ASP A 159 -23.94 10.27 -81.17
C ASP A 159 -25.33 10.93 -81.40
N ASP A 160 -25.36 12.21 -81.78
CA ASP A 160 -26.60 12.97 -82.08
C ASP A 160 -27.15 12.71 -83.50
N THR A 161 -26.53 11.79 -84.26
CA THR A 161 -27.13 11.20 -85.46
C THR A 161 -27.73 9.83 -85.15
N GLY A 162 -28.93 9.85 -84.60
CA GLY A 162 -29.97 8.85 -84.87
C GLY A 162 -29.67 7.39 -84.52
N ARG A 163 -29.48 7.06 -83.24
CA ARG A 163 -29.77 5.68 -82.77
C ARG A 163 -31.27 5.53 -82.54
N GLY A 164 -31.95 4.88 -83.48
CA GLY A 164 -33.23 4.24 -83.17
C GLY A 164 -32.97 3.18 -82.11
N THR A 165 -33.45 3.43 -80.89
CA THR A 165 -33.32 2.51 -79.76
C THR A 165 -34.01 1.19 -80.12
N ASP A 166 -33.24 0.13 -80.38
CA ASP A 166 -33.77 -1.20 -80.62
C ASP A 166 -34.54 -1.67 -79.37
N PRO A 167 -35.87 -1.87 -79.43
CA PRO A 167 -36.68 -2.30 -78.30
C PRO A 167 -36.19 -3.60 -77.66
N GLY A 168 -35.60 -4.51 -78.45
CA GLY A 168 -35.07 -5.78 -77.96
C GLY A 168 -33.85 -5.62 -77.05
N ALA A 169 -32.91 -4.76 -77.45
CA ALA A 169 -31.72 -4.45 -76.64
C ALA A 169 -32.08 -3.76 -75.30
N VAL A 170 -33.12 -2.92 -75.30
CA VAL A 170 -33.60 -2.22 -74.09
C VAL A 170 -34.26 -3.19 -73.11
N LEU A 171 -35.13 -4.08 -73.60
CA LEU A 171 -35.76 -5.13 -72.79
C LEU A 171 -34.70 -6.05 -72.16
N ALA A 172 -33.74 -6.55 -72.94
CA ALA A 172 -32.64 -7.35 -72.44
C ALA A 172 -31.74 -6.57 -71.45
N GLY A 173 -31.67 -5.25 -71.57
CA GLY A 173 -31.00 -4.38 -70.60
C GLY A 173 -31.73 -4.32 -69.25
N PHE A 174 -33.05 -4.14 -69.26
CA PHE A 174 -33.86 -4.13 -68.04
C PHE A 174 -33.96 -5.49 -67.36
N GLU A 175 -34.05 -6.58 -68.13
CA GLU A 175 -34.03 -7.95 -67.59
C GLU A 175 -32.71 -8.26 -66.87
N ARG A 176 -31.56 -7.88 -67.48
CA ARG A 176 -30.25 -8.02 -66.84
C ARG A 176 -30.13 -7.17 -65.59
N ARG A 177 -30.65 -5.93 -65.59
CA ARG A 177 -30.64 -5.06 -64.41
C ARG A 177 -31.51 -5.63 -63.29
N LEU A 178 -32.71 -6.13 -63.60
CA LEU A 178 -33.58 -6.77 -62.60
C LEU A 178 -32.96 -8.05 -62.04
N ALA A 179 -32.33 -8.87 -62.89
CA ALA A 179 -31.62 -10.07 -62.45
C ALA A 179 -30.39 -9.74 -61.58
N GLY A 180 -29.69 -8.64 -61.87
CA GLY A 180 -28.53 -8.18 -61.11
C GLY A 180 -28.85 -7.64 -59.72
N ILE A 181 -30.11 -7.27 -59.44
CA ILE A 181 -30.57 -6.89 -58.09
C ILE A 181 -30.70 -8.14 -57.19
N GLY A 182 -30.79 -9.34 -57.79
CA GLY A 182 -30.76 -10.63 -57.09
C GLY A 182 -32.11 -11.08 -56.54
N PRO A 183 -32.28 -12.39 -56.22
CA PRO A 183 -33.51 -12.93 -55.66
C PRO A 183 -33.74 -12.49 -54.20
N ASP A 184 -32.69 -12.25 -53.42
CA ASP A 184 -32.78 -11.85 -52.01
C ASP A 184 -33.46 -10.48 -51.84
N ALA A 185 -33.31 -9.59 -52.83
CA ALA A 185 -34.04 -8.33 -52.88
C ALA A 185 -35.58 -8.50 -53.00
N ALA A 186 -36.04 -9.64 -53.53
CA ALA A 186 -37.47 -9.96 -53.62
C ALA A 186 -38.08 -10.24 -52.24
N GLU A 187 -37.28 -10.72 -51.28
CA GLU A 187 -37.75 -10.99 -49.92
C GLU A 187 -38.00 -9.68 -49.15
N HIS A 188 -37.29 -8.62 -49.51
CA HIS A 188 -37.37 -7.30 -48.85
C HIS A 188 -38.25 -6.29 -49.60
N ASP A 189 -38.45 -6.46 -50.91
CA ASP A 189 -39.33 -5.61 -51.73
C ASP A 189 -40.07 -6.43 -52.80
N ALA A 190 -40.93 -7.35 -52.32
CA ALA A 190 -41.72 -8.25 -53.16
C ALA A 190 -42.65 -7.48 -54.12
N GLU A 191 -43.27 -6.40 -53.63
CA GLU A 191 -44.17 -5.54 -54.42
C GLU A 191 -43.41 -4.76 -55.51
N GLY A 192 -42.23 -4.21 -55.20
CA GLY A 192 -41.39 -3.52 -56.17
C GLY A 192 -40.87 -4.44 -57.27
N ARG A 193 -40.48 -5.67 -56.93
CA ARG A 193 -40.08 -6.69 -57.92
C ARG A 193 -41.25 -7.11 -58.81
N GLN A 194 -42.40 -7.41 -58.21
CA GLN A 194 -43.61 -7.76 -58.95
C GLN A 194 -44.01 -6.65 -59.93
N ARG A 195 -43.94 -5.39 -59.49
CA ARG A 195 -44.20 -4.23 -60.34
C ARG A 195 -43.20 -4.07 -61.49
N CYS A 196 -41.93 -4.40 -61.27
CA CYS A 196 -40.92 -4.41 -62.35
C CYS A 196 -41.18 -5.53 -63.37
N LEU A 197 -41.60 -6.72 -62.93
CA LEU A 197 -41.97 -7.83 -63.82
C LEU A 197 -43.21 -7.49 -64.66
N GLU A 198 -44.25 -6.92 -64.05
CA GLU A 198 -45.46 -6.49 -64.76
C GLU A 198 -45.17 -5.38 -65.78
N LEU A 199 -44.26 -4.44 -65.47
CA LEU A 199 -43.84 -3.39 -66.39
C LEU A 199 -42.96 -3.94 -67.53
N LEU A 200 -42.12 -4.95 -67.28
CA LEU A 200 -41.40 -5.68 -68.34
C LEU A 200 -42.36 -6.37 -69.30
N ASP A 201 -43.38 -7.05 -68.78
CA ASP A 201 -44.38 -7.72 -69.63
C ASP A 201 -45.17 -6.71 -70.48
N ARG A 202 -45.53 -5.55 -69.92
CA ARG A 202 -46.17 -4.45 -70.66
C ARG A 202 -45.25 -3.83 -71.72
N LEU A 203 -43.94 -3.75 -71.45
CA LEU A 203 -42.94 -3.30 -72.43
C LEU A 203 -42.75 -4.35 -73.55
N ARG A 204 -42.69 -5.65 -73.23
CA ARG A 204 -42.62 -6.74 -74.23
C ARG A 204 -43.84 -6.72 -75.16
N ALA A 205 -45.03 -6.54 -74.60
CA ALA A 205 -46.27 -6.46 -75.37
C ALA A 205 -46.38 -5.22 -76.28
N SER A 206 -45.58 -4.17 -76.03
CA SER A 206 -45.58 -2.92 -76.81
C SER A 206 -44.40 -2.77 -77.78
N ALA A 207 -43.51 -3.75 -77.87
CA ALA A 207 -42.32 -3.74 -78.73
C ALA A 207 -42.60 -4.00 -80.24
N GLY A 208 -43.87 -4.16 -80.64
CA GLY A 208 -44.29 -4.33 -82.03
C GLY A 208 -44.31 -3.03 -82.85
N PRO A 209 -44.42 -3.12 -84.19
CA PRO A 209 -44.31 -1.98 -85.11
C PRO A 209 -45.32 -0.84 -84.85
N ASP A 210 -46.51 -1.15 -84.31
CA ASP A 210 -47.58 -0.19 -84.02
C ASP A 210 -47.56 0.34 -82.55
N GLY A 211 -46.67 -0.19 -81.70
CA GLY A 211 -46.65 0.06 -80.26
C GLY A 211 -45.63 1.10 -79.78
N ARG A 212 -44.88 1.72 -80.70
CA ARG A 212 -43.66 2.49 -80.41
C ARG A 212 -43.85 3.65 -79.44
N THR A 213 -44.92 4.45 -79.60
CA THR A 213 -45.25 5.56 -78.69
C THR A 213 -45.56 5.08 -77.27
N ARG A 214 -46.21 3.91 -77.14
CA ARG A 214 -46.55 3.31 -75.86
C ARG A 214 -45.33 2.67 -75.19
N PHE A 215 -44.44 2.08 -75.98
CA PHE A 215 -43.16 1.57 -75.51
C PHE A 215 -42.32 2.71 -74.91
N GLU A 216 -42.14 3.81 -75.64
CA GLU A 216 -41.41 5.00 -75.18
C GLU A 216 -41.99 5.62 -73.91
N ALA A 217 -43.32 5.70 -73.79
CA ALA A 217 -43.99 6.20 -72.59
C ALA A 217 -43.78 5.31 -71.34
N LEU A 218 -43.61 4.00 -71.53
CA LEU A 218 -43.40 3.03 -70.44
C LEU A 218 -41.94 2.92 -70.00
N LEU A 219 -40.97 3.33 -70.85
CA LEU A 219 -39.54 3.28 -70.53
C LEU A 219 -39.21 4.03 -69.24
N GLY A 220 -39.61 5.30 -69.13
CA GLY A 220 -39.34 6.11 -67.94
C GLY A 220 -40.01 5.56 -66.67
N THR A 221 -41.18 4.91 -66.83
CA THR A 221 -41.88 4.26 -65.71
C THR A 221 -41.13 3.01 -65.24
N MET A 222 -40.60 2.20 -66.16
CA MET A 222 -39.80 1.02 -65.84
C MET A 222 -38.45 1.39 -65.22
N GLU A 223 -37.77 2.40 -65.75
CA GLU A 223 -36.52 2.92 -65.19
C GLU A 223 -36.69 3.39 -63.75
N HIS A 224 -37.77 4.13 -63.50
CA HIS A 224 -38.09 4.61 -62.16
C HIS A 224 -38.42 3.45 -61.20
N ALA A 225 -39.19 2.46 -61.65
CA ALA A 225 -39.53 1.28 -60.84
C ALA A 225 -38.29 0.45 -60.49
N LEU A 226 -37.40 0.19 -61.45
CA LEU A 226 -36.13 -0.52 -61.21
C LEU A 226 -35.21 0.25 -60.27
N THR A 227 -35.10 1.56 -60.45
CA THR A 227 -34.23 2.39 -59.60
C THR A 227 -34.73 2.39 -58.15
N ARG A 228 -36.05 2.44 -57.95
CA ARG A 228 -36.65 2.33 -56.63
C ARG A 228 -36.40 0.97 -55.99
N HIS A 229 -36.66 -0.12 -56.72
CA HIS A 229 -36.44 -1.48 -56.23
C HIS A 229 -34.95 -1.72 -55.88
N ALA A 230 -34.04 -1.28 -56.74
CA ALA A 230 -32.60 -1.35 -56.49
C ALA A 230 -32.18 -0.52 -55.25
N ALA A 231 -32.76 0.67 -55.06
CA ALA A 231 -32.48 1.52 -53.90
C ALA A 231 -32.98 0.89 -52.59
N THR A 232 -34.17 0.29 -52.59
CA THR A 232 -34.70 -0.43 -51.42
C THR A 232 -33.82 -1.63 -51.06
N ALA A 233 -33.44 -2.44 -52.05
CA ALA A 233 -32.57 -3.60 -51.85
C ALA A 233 -31.19 -3.20 -51.29
N ALA A 234 -30.58 -2.14 -51.85
CA ALA A 234 -29.31 -1.61 -51.37
C ALA A 234 -29.41 -1.09 -49.93
N SER A 235 -30.50 -0.38 -49.59
CA SER A 235 -30.73 0.13 -48.24
C SER A 235 -30.86 -0.99 -47.20
N HIS A 236 -31.43 -2.13 -47.55
CA HIS A 236 -31.54 -3.28 -46.64
C HIS A 236 -30.17 -3.92 -46.37
N VAL A 237 -29.38 -4.16 -47.43
CA VAL A 237 -28.01 -4.69 -47.30
C VAL A 237 -27.13 -3.75 -46.47
N GLU A 238 -27.27 -2.43 -46.66
CA GLU A 238 -26.58 -1.45 -45.83
C GLU A 238 -27.03 -1.48 -44.37
N ALA A 239 -28.33 -1.62 -44.11
CA ALA A 239 -28.86 -1.71 -42.75
C ALA A 239 -28.39 -2.98 -42.01
N GLU A 240 -28.30 -4.12 -42.68
CA GLU A 240 -27.74 -5.34 -42.10
C GLU A 240 -26.25 -5.21 -41.79
N ARG A 241 -25.47 -4.66 -42.73
CA ARG A 241 -24.04 -4.37 -42.51
C ARG A 241 -23.85 -3.43 -41.33
N GLN A 242 -24.69 -2.40 -41.17
CA GLN A 242 -24.65 -1.50 -40.03
C GLN A 242 -24.97 -2.22 -38.71
N ARG A 243 -25.97 -3.10 -38.68
CA ARG A 243 -26.30 -3.89 -37.49
C ARG A 243 -25.16 -4.83 -37.10
N GLU A 244 -24.57 -5.53 -38.07
CA GLU A 244 -23.40 -6.38 -37.81
C GLU A 244 -22.20 -5.58 -37.30
N GLN A 245 -21.95 -4.39 -37.87
CA GLN A 245 -20.91 -3.48 -37.39
C GLN A 245 -21.19 -3.02 -35.96
N GLN A 246 -22.41 -2.60 -35.64
CA GLN A 246 -22.81 -2.21 -34.29
C GLN A 246 -22.62 -3.34 -33.27
N VAL A 247 -23.00 -4.58 -33.62
CA VAL A 247 -22.78 -5.74 -32.74
C VAL A 247 -21.29 -6.01 -32.53
N ARG A 248 -20.48 -5.93 -33.58
CA ARG A 248 -19.02 -6.09 -33.48
C ARG A 248 -18.37 -4.99 -32.65
N GLU A 249 -18.80 -3.75 -32.83
CA GLU A 249 -18.33 -2.60 -32.04
C GLU A 249 -18.74 -2.72 -30.57
N ALA A 250 -20.00 -3.07 -30.30
CA ALA A 250 -20.49 -3.30 -28.94
C ALA A 250 -19.71 -4.42 -28.24
N ARG A 251 -19.41 -5.50 -28.96
CA ARG A 251 -18.57 -6.59 -28.43
C ARG A 251 -17.14 -6.13 -28.14
N ARG A 252 -16.50 -5.39 -29.06
CA ARG A 252 -15.16 -4.82 -28.83
C ARG A 252 -15.15 -3.88 -27.62
N GLN A 253 -16.13 -3.00 -27.50
CA GLN A 253 -16.25 -2.10 -26.36
C GLN A 253 -16.45 -2.86 -25.05
N ALA A 254 -17.22 -3.95 -25.04
CA ALA A 254 -17.39 -4.80 -23.86
C ALA A 254 -16.07 -5.50 -23.48
N GLU A 255 -15.34 -6.05 -24.45
CA GLU A 255 -14.02 -6.67 -24.26
C GLU A 255 -12.99 -5.64 -23.74
N GLU A 256 -12.96 -4.42 -24.29
CA GLU A 256 -12.11 -3.32 -23.81
C GLU A 256 -12.44 -2.89 -22.38
N ARG A 257 -13.72 -2.78 -22.03
CA ARG A 257 -14.16 -2.46 -20.65
C ARG A 257 -13.77 -3.57 -19.67
N ALA A 258 -13.95 -4.83 -20.06
CA ALA A 258 -13.56 -5.97 -19.23
C ALA A 258 -12.04 -6.02 -19.01
N ALA A 259 -11.25 -5.76 -20.05
CA ALA A 259 -9.79 -5.68 -19.95
C ALA A 259 -9.34 -4.49 -19.08
N ALA A 260 -9.98 -3.32 -19.21
CA ALA A 260 -9.70 -2.16 -18.38
C ALA A 260 -10.04 -2.40 -16.90
N GLN A 261 -11.16 -3.07 -16.62
CA GLN A 261 -11.54 -3.43 -15.26
C GLN A 261 -10.55 -4.42 -14.64
N ALA A 262 -10.17 -5.48 -15.38
CA ALA A 262 -9.19 -6.45 -14.90
C ALA A 262 -7.83 -5.81 -14.60
N ALA A 263 -7.35 -4.91 -15.47
CA ALA A 263 -6.13 -4.14 -15.22
C ALA A 263 -6.25 -3.20 -14.01
N ALA A 264 -7.42 -2.60 -13.77
CA ALA A 264 -7.66 -1.77 -12.59
C ALA A 264 -7.66 -2.61 -11.29
N ASP A 265 -8.28 -3.78 -11.31
CA ASP A 265 -8.34 -4.70 -10.18
C ASP A 265 -6.94 -5.26 -9.85
N GLU A 266 -6.15 -5.61 -10.87
CA GLU A 266 -4.76 -6.04 -10.70
C GLU A 266 -3.88 -4.93 -10.10
N ALA A 267 -4.00 -3.70 -10.62
CA ALA A 267 -3.28 -2.54 -10.09
C ALA A 267 -3.68 -2.22 -8.64
N ALA A 268 -4.96 -2.37 -8.29
CA ALA A 268 -5.43 -2.18 -6.92
C ALA A 268 -4.87 -3.27 -5.98
N ALA A 269 -4.86 -4.53 -6.41
CA ALA A 269 -4.29 -5.64 -5.64
C ALA A 269 -2.77 -5.49 -5.45
N GLU A 270 -2.04 -5.04 -6.48
CA GLU A 270 -0.61 -4.76 -6.38
C GLU A 270 -0.33 -3.59 -5.42
N ALA A 271 -1.08 -2.49 -5.53
CA ALA A 271 -0.97 -1.36 -4.62
C ALA A 271 -1.24 -1.74 -3.16
N GLU A 272 -2.21 -2.64 -2.91
CA GLU A 272 -2.48 -3.13 -1.56
C GLU A 272 -1.34 -4.01 -1.03
N ARG A 273 -0.78 -4.90 -1.86
CA ARG A 273 0.41 -5.68 -1.47
C ARG A 273 1.61 -4.79 -1.15
N GLU A 274 1.85 -3.76 -1.96
CA GLU A 274 2.93 -2.80 -1.69
C GLU A 274 2.71 -2.03 -0.38
N ARG A 275 1.46 -1.65 -0.07
CA ARG A 275 1.11 -1.01 1.21
C ARG A 275 1.36 -1.93 2.39
N LEU A 276 0.89 -3.18 2.32
CA LEU A 276 1.10 -4.17 3.38
C LEU A 276 2.60 -4.46 3.59
N ALA A 277 3.36 -4.60 2.50
CA ALA A 277 4.80 -4.80 2.58
C ALA A 277 5.52 -3.59 3.21
N ALA A 278 5.12 -2.36 2.87
CA ALA A 278 5.68 -1.15 3.47
C ALA A 278 5.37 -1.04 4.96
N ALA A 279 4.15 -1.40 5.37
CA ALA A 279 3.71 -1.44 6.76
C ALA A 279 4.45 -2.52 7.58
N LEU A 280 4.62 -3.73 7.04
CA LEU A 280 5.44 -4.77 7.66
C LEU A 280 6.89 -4.32 7.84
N GLY A 281 7.47 -3.73 6.79
CA GLY A 281 8.80 -3.15 6.89
C GLY A 281 8.86 -2.08 7.98
N GLU A 282 7.84 -1.22 8.12
CA GLU A 282 7.81 -0.19 9.16
C GLU A 282 7.77 -0.78 10.56
N ALA A 283 6.93 -1.80 10.79
CA ALA A 283 6.89 -2.50 12.06
C ALA A 283 8.24 -3.15 12.40
N ALA A 284 8.90 -3.78 11.42
CA ALA A 284 10.22 -4.39 11.61
C ALA A 284 11.30 -3.35 11.97
N ASP A 285 11.36 -2.23 11.24
CA ASP A 285 12.32 -1.15 11.52
C ASP A 285 12.09 -0.53 12.91
N ARG A 286 10.83 -0.35 13.32
CA ARG A 286 10.50 0.16 14.67
C ARG A 286 10.88 -0.83 15.76
N LEU A 287 10.63 -2.13 15.53
CA LEU A 287 11.03 -3.19 16.45
C LEU A 287 12.56 -3.20 16.60
N ASP A 288 13.32 -3.10 15.52
CA ASP A 288 14.79 -3.10 15.54
C ASP A 288 15.39 -2.03 16.48
N VAL A 289 14.77 -0.84 16.50
CA VAL A 289 15.19 0.27 17.39
C VAL A 289 15.00 -0.05 18.87
N VAL A 290 14.00 -0.85 19.24
CA VAL A 290 13.61 -1.09 20.65
C VAL A 290 13.87 -2.51 21.14
N HIS A 291 14.13 -3.45 20.24
CA HIS A 291 14.19 -4.88 20.54
C HIS A 291 15.21 -5.19 21.62
N ARG A 292 16.47 -4.75 21.43
CA ARG A 292 17.53 -4.96 22.43
C ARG A 292 17.19 -4.33 23.78
N SER A 293 16.64 -3.11 23.79
CA SER A 293 16.25 -2.46 25.05
C SER A 293 15.15 -3.22 25.78
N ALA A 294 14.23 -3.86 25.06
CA ALA A 294 13.19 -4.70 25.67
C ALA A 294 13.76 -6.03 26.19
N GLU A 295 14.70 -6.65 25.48
CA GLU A 295 15.40 -7.85 25.96
C GLU A 295 16.20 -7.57 27.23
N ASP A 296 17.02 -6.51 27.21
CA ASP A 296 17.80 -6.05 28.37
C ASP A 296 16.87 -5.76 29.56
N ALA A 297 15.74 -5.06 29.33
CA ALA A 297 14.78 -4.75 30.39
C ALA A 297 14.08 -5.99 30.97
N ALA A 298 13.80 -7.01 30.15
CA ALA A 298 13.25 -8.27 30.63
C ALA A 298 14.27 -9.06 31.44
N GLU A 299 15.56 -9.01 31.06
CA GLU A 299 16.66 -9.61 31.81
C GLU A 299 16.86 -8.92 33.17
N ASP A 300 16.98 -7.60 33.17
CA ASP A 300 17.08 -6.78 34.38
C ASP A 300 15.90 -7.03 35.34
N ALA A 301 14.68 -7.18 34.80
CA ALA A 301 13.50 -7.49 35.60
C ALA A 301 13.60 -8.86 36.30
N ARG A 302 14.17 -9.86 35.63
CA ARG A 302 14.42 -11.18 36.23
C ARG A 302 15.50 -11.11 37.31
N GLU A 303 16.59 -10.40 37.05
CA GLU A 303 17.69 -10.22 38.01
C GLU A 303 17.22 -9.49 39.28
N LEU A 304 16.33 -8.50 39.12
CA LEU A 304 15.77 -7.71 40.23
C LEU A 304 14.51 -8.33 40.87
N ALA A 305 14.21 -9.60 40.56
CA ALA A 305 13.10 -10.38 41.10
C ALA A 305 11.70 -9.79 40.85
N ASP A 306 11.46 -9.19 39.67
CA ASP A 306 10.13 -8.79 39.18
C ASP A 306 9.75 -9.64 37.94
N PRO A 307 9.38 -10.93 38.12
CA PRO A 307 9.07 -11.84 37.02
C PRO A 307 7.78 -11.46 36.28
N GLU A 308 6.89 -10.69 36.91
CA GLU A 308 5.68 -10.18 36.26
C GLU A 308 6.04 -9.13 35.20
N LEU A 309 6.92 -8.18 35.54
CA LEU A 309 7.42 -7.20 34.56
C LEU A 309 8.18 -7.89 33.42
N ALA A 310 9.06 -8.85 33.72
CA ALA A 310 9.77 -9.62 32.72
C ALA A 310 8.78 -10.32 31.75
N GLY A 311 7.78 -11.01 32.32
CA GLY A 311 6.75 -11.70 31.54
C GLY A 311 5.94 -10.77 30.64
N ARG A 312 5.56 -9.58 31.14
CA ARG A 312 4.85 -8.56 30.35
C ARG A 312 5.68 -8.08 29.15
N ILE A 313 6.98 -7.83 29.33
CA ILE A 313 7.87 -7.38 28.26
C ILE A 313 8.08 -8.49 27.22
N GLU A 314 8.31 -9.73 27.68
CA GLU A 314 8.47 -10.90 26.81
C GLU A 314 7.20 -11.22 26.02
N GLU A 315 6.02 -11.06 26.63
CA GLU A 315 4.74 -11.18 25.95
C GLU A 315 4.56 -10.10 24.89
N ALA A 316 4.87 -8.84 25.21
CA ALA A 316 4.83 -7.75 24.24
C ALA A 316 5.77 -8.00 23.05
N LEU A 317 7.00 -8.46 23.29
CA LEU A 317 7.94 -8.87 22.24
C LEU A 317 7.37 -9.99 21.35
N ARG A 318 6.74 -11.00 21.97
CA ARG A 318 6.09 -12.11 21.23
C ARG A 318 4.90 -11.61 20.41
N ALA A 319 4.14 -10.67 20.94
CA ALA A 319 2.99 -10.05 20.27
C ALA A 319 3.40 -9.22 19.05
N VAL A 320 4.64 -8.73 18.97
CA VAL A 320 5.17 -8.11 17.73
C VAL A 320 5.70 -9.15 16.75
N THR A 321 6.52 -10.08 17.24
CA THR A 321 7.24 -11.05 16.38
C THR A 321 6.30 -12.06 15.72
N GLY A 322 5.20 -12.45 16.37
CA GLY A 322 4.18 -13.34 15.80
C GLY A 322 3.52 -12.77 14.53
N PRO A 323 2.87 -11.59 14.60
CA PRO A 323 2.29 -10.92 13.44
C PRO A 323 3.29 -10.59 12.33
N LEU A 324 4.53 -10.21 12.68
CA LEU A 324 5.60 -10.00 11.69
C LEU A 324 5.90 -11.28 10.91
N ALA A 325 6.03 -12.42 11.61
CA ALA A 325 6.26 -13.72 10.98
C ALA A 325 5.04 -14.18 10.14
N ALA A 326 3.83 -13.83 10.56
CA ALA A 326 2.59 -14.16 9.84
C ALA A 326 2.28 -13.21 8.66
N GLY A 327 3.01 -12.11 8.51
CA GLY A 327 2.72 -11.08 7.50
C GLY A 327 1.48 -10.21 7.82
N ALA A 328 1.04 -10.16 9.06
CA ALA A 328 -0.09 -9.37 9.52
C ALA A 328 0.33 -7.92 9.83
N ALA A 329 0.38 -7.08 8.79
CA ALA A 329 0.96 -5.73 8.85
C ALA A 329 0.35 -4.82 9.93
N THR A 330 -0.99 -4.76 10.00
CA THR A 330 -1.71 -3.88 10.94
C THR A 330 -1.52 -4.33 12.39
N GLU A 331 -1.56 -5.63 12.62
CA GLU A 331 -1.33 -6.22 13.95
C GLU A 331 0.10 -5.97 14.41
N ALA A 332 1.09 -6.16 13.52
CA ALA A 332 2.50 -5.89 13.81
C ALA A 332 2.76 -4.42 14.19
N LEU A 333 2.20 -3.46 13.44
CA LEU A 333 2.32 -2.04 13.74
C LEU A 333 1.65 -1.65 15.06
N THR A 334 0.49 -2.24 15.35
CA THR A 334 -0.23 -2.01 16.62
C THR A 334 0.59 -2.54 17.79
N ALA A 335 1.09 -3.77 17.68
CA ALA A 335 1.90 -4.40 18.72
C ALA A 335 3.22 -3.64 18.96
N VAL A 336 3.90 -3.18 17.91
CA VAL A 336 5.17 -2.44 18.09
C VAL A 336 4.94 -1.09 18.78
N THR A 337 3.79 -0.45 18.53
CA THR A 337 3.40 0.79 19.21
C THR A 337 3.15 0.53 20.70
N ALA A 338 2.45 -0.55 21.04
CA ALA A 338 2.24 -0.94 22.43
C ALA A 338 3.56 -1.25 23.17
N LEU A 339 4.52 -1.90 22.50
CA LEU A 339 5.85 -2.15 23.06
C LEU A 339 6.63 -0.84 23.30
N GLU A 340 6.58 0.10 22.35
CA GLU A 340 7.20 1.42 22.48
C GLU A 340 6.61 2.24 23.65
N GLU A 341 5.31 2.08 23.94
CA GLU A 341 4.63 2.73 25.06
C GLU A 341 4.93 2.06 26.41
N LEU A 342 5.10 0.73 26.43
CA LEU A 342 5.42 -0.04 27.63
C LEU A 342 6.85 0.23 28.15
N LEU A 343 7.82 0.35 27.24
CA LEU A 343 9.24 0.43 27.57
C LEU A 343 9.60 1.57 28.55
N PRO A 344 9.13 2.82 28.38
CA PRO A 344 9.40 3.89 29.32
C PRO A 344 8.89 3.62 30.75
N GLU A 345 7.71 2.99 30.86
CA GLU A 345 7.15 2.60 32.16
C GLU A 345 7.98 1.48 32.80
N ALA A 346 8.35 0.47 32.01
CA ALA A 346 9.22 -0.62 32.46
C ALA A 346 10.59 -0.12 32.94
N GLU A 347 11.25 0.75 32.16
CA GLU A 347 12.53 1.37 32.55
C GLU A 347 12.42 2.13 33.88
N ALA A 348 11.34 2.89 34.07
CA ALA A 348 11.12 3.63 35.32
C ALA A 348 10.91 2.69 36.53
N ARG A 349 10.21 1.57 36.32
CA ARG A 349 10.03 0.52 37.34
C ARG A 349 11.37 -0.16 37.69
N LEU A 350 12.18 -0.49 36.69
CA LEU A 350 13.50 -1.08 36.88
C LEU A 350 14.43 -0.15 37.66
N ASP A 351 14.42 1.15 37.37
CA ASP A 351 15.22 2.12 38.12
C ASP A 351 14.86 2.15 39.61
N GLU A 352 13.56 2.04 39.96
CA GLU A 352 13.12 1.96 41.35
C GLU A 352 13.49 0.63 42.02
N LEU A 353 13.38 -0.49 41.28
CA LEU A 353 13.83 -1.80 41.76
C LEU A 353 15.34 -1.82 42.02
N GLN A 354 16.13 -1.22 41.15
CA GLN A 354 17.58 -1.12 41.28
C GLN A 354 17.98 -0.24 42.47
N LEU A 355 17.25 0.85 42.73
CA LEU A 355 17.44 1.67 43.93
C LEU A 355 17.10 0.88 45.20
N ALA A 356 16.01 0.12 45.21
CA ALA A 356 15.63 -0.72 46.34
C ALA A 356 16.66 -1.83 46.59
N HIS A 357 17.16 -2.47 45.52
CA HIS A 357 18.25 -3.46 45.61
C HIS A 357 19.53 -2.83 46.16
N THR A 358 19.96 -1.68 45.64
CA THR A 358 21.12 -0.94 46.16
C THR A 358 20.95 -0.62 47.65
N ARG A 359 19.77 -0.13 48.06
CA ARG A 359 19.45 0.13 49.47
C ARG A 359 19.63 -1.11 50.35
N ARG A 360 19.14 -2.27 49.90
CA ARG A 360 19.29 -3.54 50.62
C ARG A 360 20.76 -3.94 50.76
N MET A 361 21.54 -3.79 49.69
CA MET A 361 22.97 -4.12 49.70
C MET A 361 23.77 -3.18 50.62
N ASP A 362 23.53 -1.88 50.54
CA ASP A 362 24.16 -0.88 51.41
C ASP A 362 23.80 -1.12 52.89
N LEU A 363 22.52 -1.42 53.18
CA LEU A 363 22.07 -1.75 54.54
C LEU A 363 22.66 -3.08 55.03
N GLY A 364 22.76 -4.07 54.15
CA GLY A 364 23.39 -5.35 54.45
C GLY A 364 24.85 -5.21 54.84
N GLN A 365 25.60 -4.38 54.09
CA GLN A 365 26.98 -4.05 54.43
C GLN A 365 27.08 -3.33 55.78
N ALA A 366 26.24 -2.31 56.01
CA ALA A 366 26.22 -1.58 57.29
C ALA A 366 25.88 -2.50 58.47
N LEU A 367 24.92 -3.41 58.30
CA LEU A 367 24.56 -4.40 59.30
C LEU A 367 25.68 -5.40 59.54
N GLN A 368 26.35 -5.88 58.49
CA GLN A 368 27.50 -6.76 58.62
C GLN A 368 28.61 -6.09 59.43
N ASP A 369 28.96 -4.84 59.12
CA ASP A 369 29.98 -4.09 59.84
C ASP A 369 29.59 -3.88 61.32
N ALA A 370 28.33 -3.55 61.60
CA ALA A 370 27.81 -3.40 62.96
C ALA A 370 27.84 -4.72 63.76
N MET A 371 27.43 -5.83 63.14
CA MET A 371 27.47 -7.16 63.76
C MET A 371 28.91 -7.61 64.04
N LEU A 372 29.84 -7.39 63.11
CA LEU A 372 31.27 -7.67 63.32
C LEU A 372 31.84 -6.81 64.47
N GLY A 373 31.43 -5.54 64.56
CA GLY A 373 31.81 -4.63 65.64
C GLY A 373 31.39 -5.10 67.04
N GLU A 374 30.22 -5.74 67.15
CA GLU A 374 29.73 -6.37 68.39
C GLU A 374 30.32 -7.78 68.63
N GLY A 375 31.26 -8.23 67.79
CA GLY A 375 32.02 -9.46 67.98
C GLY A 375 31.39 -10.73 67.38
N PHE A 376 30.43 -10.59 66.48
CA PHE A 376 29.92 -11.72 65.69
C PHE A 376 30.93 -12.15 64.62
N ALA A 377 30.89 -13.43 64.23
CA ALA A 377 31.54 -13.95 63.04
C ALA A 377 30.53 -14.00 61.89
N PHE A 378 30.90 -13.51 60.70
CA PHE A 378 30.06 -13.60 59.52
C PHE A 378 30.21 -14.97 58.85
N LEU A 379 29.09 -15.68 58.66
CA LEU A 379 29.05 -17.02 58.07
C LEU A 379 28.73 -17.02 56.57
N GLY A 380 28.14 -15.94 56.06
CA GLY A 380 27.80 -15.79 54.64
C GLY A 380 26.51 -15.02 54.40
N GLY A 381 26.29 -14.66 53.14
CA GLY A 381 25.10 -13.96 52.67
C GLY A 381 24.54 -14.60 51.39
N ASP A 382 23.22 -14.54 51.22
CA ASP A 382 22.50 -15.01 50.04
C ASP A 382 21.56 -13.89 49.54
N ASP A 383 21.73 -13.50 48.28
CA ASP A 383 20.90 -12.51 47.62
C ASP A 383 19.88 -13.22 46.74
N GLN A 384 18.61 -13.03 47.09
CA GLN A 384 17.47 -13.65 46.40
C GLN A 384 16.68 -12.59 45.60
N GLY A 385 17.31 -11.46 45.26
CA GLY A 385 16.71 -10.36 44.51
C GLY A 385 15.80 -9.52 45.39
N GLU A 386 14.65 -10.04 45.81
CA GLU A 386 13.66 -9.32 46.65
C GLU A 386 14.09 -9.20 48.13
N ARG A 387 15.02 -10.05 48.56
CA ARG A 387 15.53 -10.10 49.93
C ARG A 387 17.00 -10.51 49.95
N LEU A 388 17.72 -9.96 50.93
CA LEU A 388 19.10 -10.31 51.26
C LEU A 388 19.10 -11.03 52.61
N VAL A 389 19.67 -12.23 52.67
CA VAL A 389 19.78 -13.02 53.90
C VAL A 389 21.24 -13.06 54.35
N LEU A 390 21.52 -12.61 55.56
CA LEU A 390 22.85 -12.59 56.16
C LEU A 390 22.89 -13.52 57.37
N ARG A 391 23.96 -14.30 57.52
CA ARG A 391 24.12 -15.27 58.61
C ARG A 391 25.34 -14.93 59.45
N PHE A 392 25.17 -14.95 60.77
CA PHE A 392 26.19 -14.62 61.75
C PHE A 392 26.22 -15.67 62.86
N GLU A 393 27.38 -15.87 63.45
CA GLU A 393 27.58 -16.71 64.62
C GLU A 393 28.24 -15.92 65.74
N ARG A 394 27.73 -16.07 66.95
CA ARG A 394 28.31 -15.47 68.14
C ARG A 394 29.38 -16.40 68.74
N PRO A 395 30.40 -15.88 69.47
CA PRO A 395 31.36 -16.74 70.16
C PRO A 395 30.76 -17.76 71.15
N SER A 396 29.50 -17.57 71.57
CA SER A 396 28.73 -18.54 72.37
C SER A 396 28.22 -19.74 71.58
N GLY A 397 28.34 -19.74 70.25
CA GLY A 397 27.78 -20.74 69.33
C GLY A 397 26.34 -20.47 68.89
N ALA A 398 25.77 -19.30 69.23
CA ALA A 398 24.42 -18.91 68.81
C ALA A 398 24.42 -18.38 67.36
N SER A 399 23.44 -18.82 66.57
CA SER A 399 23.27 -18.46 65.15
C SER A 399 22.22 -17.36 64.99
N TYR A 400 22.54 -16.37 64.16
CA TYR A 400 21.70 -15.23 63.86
C TYR A 400 21.53 -15.14 62.34
N GLU A 401 20.31 -15.35 61.86
CA GLU A 401 19.95 -15.12 60.46
C GLU A 401 19.16 -13.81 60.38
N THR A 402 19.65 -12.86 59.58
CA THR A 402 18.96 -11.59 59.33
C THR A 402 18.52 -11.50 57.89
N THR A 403 17.23 -11.31 57.67
CA THR A 403 16.65 -11.07 56.36
C THR A 403 16.36 -9.58 56.19
N ILE A 404 16.87 -8.99 55.12
CA ILE A 404 16.64 -7.61 54.70
C ILE A 404 15.71 -7.67 53.50
N ALA A 405 14.47 -7.21 53.68
CA ALA A 405 13.47 -7.12 52.62
C ALA A 405 13.09 -5.66 52.38
N THR A 406 12.26 -5.41 51.37
CA THR A 406 11.66 -4.09 51.14
C THR A 406 10.15 -4.22 51.20
N ASP A 407 9.50 -3.36 51.96
CA ASP A 407 8.04 -3.31 52.01
C ASP A 407 7.44 -2.71 50.73
N THR A 408 6.11 -2.70 50.65
CA THR A 408 5.36 -2.14 49.52
C THR A 408 5.56 -0.63 49.34
N GLY A 409 6.01 0.07 50.37
CA GLY A 409 6.36 1.49 50.35
C GLY A 409 7.81 1.77 49.93
N GLY A 410 8.62 0.74 49.67
CA GLY A 410 10.04 0.89 49.35
C GLY A 410 10.93 1.03 50.59
N THR A 411 10.39 0.85 51.79
CA THR A 411 11.15 0.95 53.05
C THR A 411 11.83 -0.38 53.35
N PRO A 412 13.14 -0.40 53.63
CA PRO A 412 13.80 -1.62 54.08
C PRO A 412 13.25 -2.12 55.43
N VAL A 413 13.09 -3.43 55.55
CA VAL A 413 12.66 -4.11 56.78
C VAL A 413 13.69 -5.18 57.13
N LEU A 414 14.13 -5.17 58.39
CA LEU A 414 15.03 -6.16 58.98
C LEU A 414 14.20 -7.19 59.76
N VAL A 415 14.47 -8.47 59.53
CA VAL A 415 13.87 -9.60 60.25
C VAL A 415 14.97 -10.48 60.79
N TYR A 416 15.04 -10.65 62.11
CA TYR A 416 16.03 -11.47 62.79
C TYR A 416 15.42 -12.80 63.24
N HIS A 417 16.09 -13.90 62.92
CA HIS A 417 15.87 -15.23 63.47
C HIS A 417 17.09 -15.64 64.29
N VAL A 418 16.86 -16.05 65.54
CA VAL A 418 17.94 -16.36 66.50
C VAL A 418 17.75 -17.78 67.03
N ASP A 419 18.79 -18.60 66.85
CA ASP A 419 18.82 -19.99 67.26
C ASP A 419 20.04 -20.27 68.16
N GLY A 420 19.84 -21.05 69.23
CA GLY A 420 20.94 -21.51 70.08
C GLY A 420 21.42 -20.53 71.15
N GLU A 421 20.71 -19.43 71.40
CA GLU A 421 20.92 -18.65 72.62
C GLU A 421 20.51 -19.49 73.84
N PRO A 422 21.38 -19.66 74.86
CA PRO A 422 21.02 -20.38 76.06
C PRO A 422 20.12 -19.50 76.95
N ASP A 423 18.89 -19.96 77.20
CA ASP A 423 18.04 -19.45 78.30
C ASP A 423 18.73 -19.76 79.63
N VAL A 424 19.67 -18.91 80.04
CA VAL A 424 20.22 -18.97 81.40
C VAL A 424 19.57 -17.86 82.22
N ALA A 425 18.51 -18.22 82.92
CA ALA A 425 18.11 -17.50 84.13
C ALA A 425 19.24 -17.62 85.16
N LEU A 426 20.10 -16.60 85.24
CA LEU A 426 20.93 -16.37 86.42
C LEU A 426 20.16 -15.40 87.33
N ASP A 427 19.42 -16.00 88.27
CA ASP A 427 18.65 -15.42 89.38
C ASP A 427 17.76 -14.19 89.13
N PRO A 428 16.45 -14.24 89.49
CA PRO A 428 15.59 -13.07 89.38
C PRO A 428 15.96 -12.03 90.43
N ALA A 429 16.39 -10.84 90.00
CA ALA A 429 16.30 -9.64 90.84
C ALA A 429 14.81 -9.26 91.01
N PRO A 430 14.39 -8.77 92.19
CA PRO A 430 12.99 -8.45 92.43
C PRO A 430 12.60 -7.17 91.68
N GLU A 431 11.50 -7.28 90.92
CA GLU A 431 10.73 -6.19 90.31
C GLU A 431 11.49 -5.24 89.37
N GLY A 432 11.79 -5.75 88.18
CA GLY A 432 12.21 -4.98 86.99
C GLY A 432 12.14 -5.89 85.77
N ALA A 433 11.67 -5.40 84.64
CA ALA A 433 11.43 -6.21 83.44
C ALA A 433 12.67 -7.02 83.03
N VAL A 434 12.47 -8.32 82.79
CA VAL A 434 13.44 -9.17 82.10
C VAL A 434 13.39 -8.78 80.63
N CYS A 435 14.13 -7.73 80.27
CA CYS A 435 14.51 -7.47 78.89
C CYS A 435 15.72 -8.36 78.59
N ASP A 436 15.57 -9.24 77.60
CA ASP A 436 16.52 -10.29 77.26
C ASP A 436 17.83 -9.69 76.74
N ARG A 437 19.00 -10.19 77.17
CA ARG A 437 20.34 -9.73 76.69
C ARG A 437 20.48 -9.67 75.16
N THR A 438 19.68 -10.46 74.43
CA THR A 438 19.59 -10.47 72.97
C THR A 438 18.92 -9.21 72.42
N GLU A 439 17.97 -8.60 73.13
CA GLU A 439 17.38 -7.30 72.78
C GLU A 439 18.42 -6.19 72.91
N ASP A 440 19.05 -6.03 74.08
CA ASP A 440 20.09 -5.02 74.31
C ASP A 440 21.23 -5.12 73.29
N LEU A 441 21.57 -6.35 72.86
CA LEU A 441 22.58 -6.59 71.83
C LEU A 441 22.12 -6.10 70.45
N LEU A 442 20.88 -6.42 70.04
CA LEU A 442 20.34 -5.98 68.76
C LEU A 442 20.10 -4.46 68.74
N GLU A 443 19.75 -3.85 69.87
CA GLU A 443 19.64 -2.39 69.99
C GLU A 443 21.01 -1.72 69.80
N ARG A 444 22.10 -2.24 70.38
CA ARG A 444 23.45 -1.74 70.11
C ARG A 444 23.87 -1.91 68.65
N VAL A 445 23.53 -3.04 68.02
CA VAL A 445 23.73 -3.23 66.58
C VAL A 445 22.96 -2.18 65.78
N HIS A 446 21.72 -1.87 66.15
CA HIS A 446 20.92 -0.83 65.49
C HIS A 446 21.51 0.57 65.67
N GLU A 447 22.01 0.90 66.86
CA GLU A 447 22.73 2.15 67.11
C GLU A 447 23.99 2.24 66.25
N ALA A 448 24.75 1.15 66.09
CA ALA A 448 25.95 1.09 65.26
C ALA A 448 25.63 1.21 63.76
N VAL A 449 24.55 0.58 63.28
CA VAL A 449 24.03 0.80 61.91
C VAL A 449 23.62 2.26 61.69
N GLY A 450 23.18 2.94 62.75
CA GLY A 450 22.81 4.35 62.78
C GLY A 450 23.96 5.36 62.69
N GLY A 451 25.21 4.91 62.73
CA GLY A 451 26.39 5.78 62.78
C GLY A 451 26.66 6.52 61.47
N GLN A 452 26.59 7.86 61.52
CA GLN A 452 26.95 8.91 60.53
C GLN A 452 26.61 8.76 59.02
N ASP A 453 26.34 7.58 58.45
CA ASP A 453 26.45 7.37 57.00
C ASP A 453 25.33 6.56 56.29
N GLY A 454 24.11 6.46 56.84
CA GLY A 454 22.96 6.35 55.92
C GLY A 454 21.64 5.78 56.40
N PHE A 455 21.61 4.98 57.46
CA PHE A 455 20.40 4.27 57.89
C PHE A 455 20.03 4.63 59.32
N VAL A 456 18.75 4.60 59.64
CA VAL A 456 18.20 4.87 60.97
C VAL A 456 17.18 3.77 61.26
N PRO A 457 17.59 2.69 61.95
CA PRO A 457 16.68 1.62 62.37
C PRO A 457 15.61 2.15 63.31
N GLY A 458 14.38 1.67 63.13
CA GLY A 458 13.24 1.91 64.00
C GLY A 458 13.21 0.91 65.16
N GLU A 459 12.19 1.02 66.01
CA GLU A 459 12.06 0.16 67.18
C GLU A 459 12.00 -1.34 66.81
N LEU A 460 12.73 -2.17 67.56
CA LEU A 460 12.68 -3.62 67.45
C LEU A 460 11.33 -4.14 67.97
N THR A 461 10.61 -4.96 67.21
CA THR A 461 9.28 -5.49 67.57
C THR A 461 9.24 -7.02 67.48
N TRP A 462 8.46 -7.69 68.32
CA TRP A 462 8.24 -9.15 68.28
C TRP A 462 6.92 -9.54 68.97
N GLN A 463 6.45 -10.76 68.76
CA GLN A 463 5.24 -11.27 69.41
C GLN A 463 5.43 -11.36 70.93
N GLY A 464 4.64 -10.60 71.69
CA GLY A 464 4.72 -10.53 73.14
C GLY A 464 5.50 -9.35 73.71
N LYS A 465 6.03 -8.44 72.87
CA LYS A 465 6.67 -7.19 73.35
C LYS A 465 5.65 -6.35 74.14
N PRO A 466 5.89 -6.00 75.42
CA PRO A 466 5.03 -5.07 76.15
C PRO A 466 5.09 -3.69 75.47
N PRO A 467 3.99 -2.91 75.44
CA PRO A 467 4.00 -1.58 74.83
C PRO A 467 5.11 -0.76 75.49
N SER A 468 5.96 -0.14 74.66
CA SER A 468 7.07 0.67 75.14
C SER A 468 6.54 1.71 76.13
N ARG A 469 7.15 1.82 77.31
CA ARG A 469 6.88 2.95 78.20
C ARG A 469 7.27 4.19 77.41
N GLN A 470 6.26 4.92 76.95
CA GLN A 470 6.38 6.14 76.17
C GLN A 470 7.63 6.93 76.55
N ALA A 471 8.54 7.10 75.59
CA ALA A 471 9.46 8.21 75.62
C ALA A 471 8.61 9.47 75.85
N ARG A 472 8.95 10.22 76.91
CA ARG A 472 8.28 11.46 77.32
C ARG A 472 7.98 12.29 76.07
N GLN A 473 6.70 12.50 75.77
CA GLN A 473 6.28 13.39 74.68
C GLN A 473 7.02 14.72 74.83
N LEU A 474 7.82 15.08 73.81
CA LEU A 474 8.26 16.45 73.67
C LEU A 474 7.02 17.31 73.44
N PRO A 475 6.89 18.46 74.12
CA PRO A 475 5.69 19.28 74.04
C PRO A 475 5.48 19.76 72.59
N GLY A 476 4.40 19.31 71.95
CA GLY A 476 3.97 19.76 70.61
C GLY A 476 3.69 18.67 69.56
N ALA A 477 3.80 17.37 69.87
CA ALA A 477 3.45 16.32 68.91
C ALA A 477 1.92 16.05 68.89
N GLU A 478 1.24 16.46 67.82
CA GLU A 478 -0.17 16.13 67.58
C GLU A 478 -0.35 14.65 67.17
N GLU A 479 -1.31 13.98 67.81
CA GLU A 479 -1.65 12.57 67.60
C GLU A 479 -2.34 12.36 66.23
N TRP A 480 -1.80 11.44 65.42
CA TRP A 480 -2.50 10.91 64.24
C TRP A 480 -3.12 9.56 64.58
N THR A 481 -4.46 9.48 64.52
CA THR A 481 -5.22 8.24 64.69
C THR A 481 -5.46 7.55 63.35
N TRP A 482 -5.06 6.28 63.24
CA TRP A 482 -5.47 5.39 62.16
C TRP A 482 -6.86 4.80 62.47
N SER A 483 -7.83 5.04 61.59
CA SER A 483 -9.04 4.23 61.48
C SER A 483 -8.84 3.15 60.42
N ARG A 484 -9.29 1.93 60.75
CA ARG A 484 -9.11 0.66 60.00
C ARG A 484 -9.58 0.69 58.56
#